data_AF-A0ABD1SZ03-F1
#
_entry.id   AF-A0ABD1SZ03-F1
#
_cell.length_a   1.000
_cell.length_b   1.000
_cell.length_c   1.000
_cell.angle_alpha   90.00
_cell.angle_beta   90.00
_cell.angle_gamma   90.00
#
_symmetry.space_group_name_H-M   'P 1'
#
loop_
_entity.id
_entity.type
_entity.pdbx_description
1 polymer ?
#
loop_
_entity_poly.entity_id
_entity_poly.type
_entity_poly.pdbx_seq_one_letter_code
_entity_poly.pdbx_strand_id
1 'polypeptide(L)'
;MNRFNDLRQKMNSEYRETVQIRHYTVTGENPNEKILDNLIAIGESETFLQKAIQEQGRGRVMDTIMEIQERHDAVKEMEKNLRELHQVFMDMAVLVQGQGEQLNDIESHVNRANSFVRGGTQQLEVARKHQKNYISWPAGVGWGGVGISLSWRRILI
;
A
#
# COMPACT_ATOMS: atom_id res chain seq x y z
N MET A 1 0.65 -17.52 3.20
CA MET A 1 -0.29 -18.31 4.02
C MET A 1 0.41 -19.27 4.97
N ASN A 2 1.27 -20.17 4.48
CA ASN A 2 1.93 -21.19 5.34
C ASN A 2 2.73 -20.58 6.51
N ARG A 3 3.58 -19.57 6.27
CA ARG A 3 4.36 -18.89 7.33
C ARG A 3 3.52 -18.32 8.48
N PHE A 4 2.30 -17.86 8.19
CA PHE A 4 1.40 -17.33 9.22
C PHE A 4 0.82 -18.46 10.07
N ASN A 5 0.41 -19.56 9.44
CA ASN A 5 -0.07 -20.74 10.15
C ASN A 5 1.06 -21.36 11.00
N ASP A 6 2.27 -21.42 10.48
CA ASP A 6 3.45 -21.93 11.19
C ASP A 6 3.75 -21.06 12.43
N LEU A 7 3.73 -19.73 12.28
CA LEU A 7 3.94 -18.81 13.40
C LEU A 7 2.85 -18.93 14.45
N ARG A 8 1.57 -19.05 14.03
CA ARG A 8 0.44 -19.22 14.95
C ARG A 8 0.54 -20.53 15.72
N GLN A 9 0.93 -21.61 15.04
CA GLN A 9 1.11 -22.91 15.66
C GLN A 9 2.27 -22.89 16.66
N LYS A 10 3.38 -22.23 16.30
CA LYS A 10 4.53 -22.02 17.18
C LYS A 10 4.17 -21.20 18.43
N MET A 11 3.46 -20.09 18.27
CA MET A 11 3.01 -19.28 19.40
C MET A 11 2.09 -20.08 20.35
N ASN A 12 1.15 -20.84 19.79
CA ASN A 12 0.26 -21.67 20.61
C ASN A 12 1.02 -22.76 21.37
N SER A 13 2.03 -23.40 20.75
CA SER A 13 2.84 -24.40 21.45
C SER A 13 3.68 -23.78 22.57
N GLU A 14 4.30 -22.62 22.33
CA GLU A 14 5.11 -21.91 23.34
C GLU A 14 4.23 -21.44 24.52
N TYR A 15 3.01 -20.97 24.23
CA TYR A 15 2.06 -20.60 25.26
C TYR A 15 1.60 -21.80 26.10
N ARG A 16 1.29 -22.94 25.45
CA ARG A 16 0.96 -24.20 26.13
C ARG A 16 2.06 -24.64 27.08
N GLU A 17 3.30 -24.64 26.61
CA GLU A 17 4.47 -25.02 27.40
C GLU A 17 4.64 -24.10 28.62
N THR A 18 4.49 -22.79 28.41
CA THR A 18 4.59 -21.80 29.50
C THR A 18 3.56 -22.05 30.60
N VAL A 19 2.30 -22.32 30.24
CA VAL A 19 1.23 -22.61 31.21
C VAL A 19 1.51 -23.92 31.96
N GLN A 20 2.02 -24.94 31.26
CA GLN A 20 2.39 -26.21 31.87
C GLN A 20 3.50 -26.07 32.90
N ILE A 21 4.58 -25.33 32.57
CA ILE A 21 5.70 -25.07 33.48
C ILE A 21 5.20 -24.33 34.72
N ARG A 22 4.32 -23.34 34.56
CA ARG A 22 3.71 -22.60 35.68
C ARG A 22 2.90 -23.51 36.59
N HIS A 23 2.04 -24.34 36.02
CA HIS A 23 1.25 -25.30 36.81
C HIS A 23 2.14 -26.22 37.64
N TYR A 24 3.20 -26.76 37.03
CA TYR A 24 4.14 -27.65 37.71
C TYR A 24 4.93 -26.93 38.81
N THR A 25 5.40 -25.71 38.56
CA THR A 25 6.16 -24.92 39.54
C THR A 25 5.32 -24.63 40.78
N VAL A 26 4.02 -24.44 40.57
CA VAL A 26 3.06 -24.03 41.59
C VAL A 26 2.51 -25.22 42.39
N THR A 27 2.20 -26.33 41.72
CA THR A 27 1.55 -27.50 42.37
C THR A 27 2.50 -28.66 42.64
N GLY A 28 3.66 -28.68 41.99
CA GLY A 28 4.54 -29.84 41.95
C GLY A 28 4.05 -30.97 41.04
N GLU A 29 2.91 -30.81 40.36
CA GLU A 29 2.29 -31.84 39.53
C GLU A 29 2.09 -31.38 38.07
N ASN A 30 2.22 -32.32 37.13
CA ASN A 30 1.97 -32.02 35.72
C ASN A 30 0.46 -31.91 35.46
N PRO A 31 -0.02 -30.85 34.77
CA PRO A 31 -1.42 -30.71 34.44
C PRO A 31 -1.87 -31.75 33.40
N ASN A 32 -3.08 -32.28 33.56
CA ASN A 32 -3.75 -33.05 32.52
C ASN A 32 -4.17 -32.14 31.35
N GLU A 33 -4.31 -32.70 30.14
CA GLU A 33 -4.68 -31.96 28.91
C GLU A 33 -5.93 -31.08 29.11
N LYS A 34 -6.96 -31.60 29.78
CA LYS A 34 -8.20 -30.86 30.09
C LYS A 34 -7.98 -29.66 31.02
N ILE A 35 -7.07 -29.78 31.99
CA ILE A 35 -6.74 -28.69 32.92
C ILE A 35 -5.94 -27.63 32.15
N LEU A 36 -4.97 -28.06 31.33
CA LEU A 36 -4.17 -27.17 30.50
C LEU A 36 -5.05 -26.36 29.54
N ASP A 37 -5.99 -27.01 28.86
CA ASP A 37 -6.92 -26.35 27.94
C ASP A 37 -7.85 -25.36 28.65
N ASN A 38 -8.34 -25.71 29.84
CA ASN A 38 -9.15 -24.80 30.64
C ASN A 38 -8.34 -23.58 31.10
N LEU A 39 -7.10 -23.77 31.54
CA LEU A 39 -6.22 -22.67 31.96
C LEU A 39 -5.89 -21.71 30.80
N ILE A 40 -5.74 -22.26 29.59
CA ILE A 40 -5.52 -21.50 28.36
C ILE A 40 -6.80 -20.76 27.93
N ALA A 41 -7.95 -21.43 27.98
CA ALA A 41 -9.22 -20.90 27.50
C ALA A 41 -9.81 -19.80 28.40
N ILE A 42 -9.66 -19.97 29.72
CA ILE A 42 -10.25 -19.05 30.70
C ILE A 42 -9.32 -17.83 30.91
N GLY A 43 -8.03 -17.93 30.55
CA GLY A 43 -7.04 -16.90 30.86
C GLY A 43 -6.72 -16.79 32.35
N GLU A 44 -7.26 -17.72 33.16
CA GLU A 44 -7.23 -17.75 34.62
C GLU A 44 -5.91 -18.28 35.21
N SER A 45 -4.81 -18.19 34.46
CA SER A 45 -3.47 -18.43 35.01
C SER A 45 -3.24 -17.59 36.28
N GLU A 46 -3.79 -16.38 36.35
CA GLU A 46 -3.64 -15.47 37.49
C GLU A 46 -4.40 -15.91 38.75
N THR A 47 -5.65 -16.36 38.64
CA THR A 47 -6.49 -16.76 39.79
C THR A 47 -5.94 -18.03 40.45
N PHE A 48 -5.43 -18.96 39.62
CA PHE A 48 -4.76 -20.16 40.07
C PHE A 48 -3.44 -19.85 40.81
N LEU A 49 -2.62 -18.94 40.28
CA LEU A 49 -1.41 -18.43 40.94
C LEU A 49 -1.76 -17.77 42.28
N GLN A 50 -2.85 -16.99 42.33
CA GLN A 50 -3.33 -16.35 43.55
C GLN A 50 -3.65 -17.34 44.68
N LYS A 51 -4.25 -18.49 44.35
CA LYS A 51 -4.51 -19.56 45.32
C LYS A 51 -3.24 -20.19 45.87
N ALA A 52 -2.24 -20.41 45.02
CA ALA A 52 -1.00 -21.04 45.46
C ALA A 52 -0.05 -20.11 46.24
N ILE A 53 -0.08 -18.80 45.99
CA ILE A 53 0.54 -17.79 46.87
C ILE A 53 0.00 -17.91 48.29
N GLN A 54 -1.29 -18.24 48.42
CA GLN A 54 -1.98 -18.37 49.69
C GLN A 54 -1.54 -19.63 50.45
N GLU A 55 -1.10 -20.68 49.74
CA GLU A 55 -0.70 -21.97 50.29
C GLU A 55 0.82 -22.14 50.50
N GLN A 56 1.69 -21.50 49.70
CA GLN A 56 3.14 -21.85 49.65
C GLN A 56 4.14 -20.74 50.04
N GLY A 57 3.69 -19.53 50.38
CA GLY A 57 4.54 -18.49 50.99
C GLY A 57 5.02 -17.39 50.04
N ARG A 58 5.03 -16.16 50.59
CA ARG A 58 4.95 -14.87 49.87
C ARG A 58 6.18 -14.40 49.09
N GLY A 59 7.38 -14.94 49.32
CA GLY A 59 8.63 -14.33 48.82
C GLY A 59 8.89 -14.54 47.33
N ARG A 60 9.14 -15.79 46.90
CA ARG A 60 9.57 -16.10 45.52
C ARG A 60 8.44 -16.02 44.49
N VAL A 61 7.20 -16.29 44.92
CA VAL A 61 6.03 -16.28 44.04
C VAL A 61 5.68 -14.85 43.62
N MET A 62 5.86 -13.87 44.51
CA MET A 62 5.55 -12.47 44.21
C MET A 62 6.50 -11.85 43.19
N ASP A 63 7.81 -12.14 43.30
CA ASP A 63 8.81 -11.69 42.32
C ASP A 63 8.52 -12.26 40.93
N THR A 64 8.16 -13.54 40.86
CA THR A 64 7.81 -14.22 39.60
C THR A 64 6.53 -13.63 39.00
N ILE A 65 5.54 -13.28 39.82
CA ILE A 65 4.30 -12.64 39.36
C ILE A 65 4.56 -11.25 38.81
N MET A 66 5.43 -10.49 39.48
CA MET A 66 5.79 -9.15 39.01
C MET A 66 6.48 -9.21 37.65
N GLU A 67 7.40 -10.16 37.44
CA GLU A 67 8.03 -10.39 36.14
C GLU A 67 7.01 -10.82 35.06
N ILE A 68 6.06 -11.69 35.43
CA ILE A 68 5.00 -12.13 34.51
C ILE A 68 4.10 -10.95 34.10
N GLN A 69 3.73 -10.10 35.05
CA GLN A 69 2.89 -8.93 34.80
C GLN A 69 3.60 -7.95 33.85
N GLU A 70 4.86 -7.65 34.11
CA GLU A 70 5.66 -6.74 33.30
C GLU A 70 5.80 -7.25 31.85
N ARG A 71 6.02 -8.57 31.67
CA ARG A 71 6.04 -9.19 30.33
C ARG A 71 4.67 -9.16 29.65
N HIS A 72 3.58 -9.37 30.40
CA HIS A 72 2.24 -9.33 29.84
C HIS A 72 1.88 -7.94 29.34
N ASP A 73 2.19 -6.91 30.11
CA ASP A 73 1.97 -5.51 29.73
C ASP A 73 2.79 -5.14 28.48
N ALA A 74 4.04 -5.60 28.39
CA ALA A 74 4.86 -5.42 27.19
C ALA A 74 4.28 -6.13 25.95
N VAL A 75 3.73 -7.34 26.09
CA VAL A 75 3.06 -8.05 24.99
C VAL A 75 1.80 -7.31 24.54
N LYS A 76 1.01 -6.82 25.48
CA LYS A 76 -0.21 -6.06 25.21
C LYS A 76 0.09 -4.74 24.48
N GLU A 77 1.19 -4.08 24.84
CA GLU A 77 1.68 -2.90 24.13
C GLU A 77 2.14 -3.25 22.70
N MET A 78 2.88 -4.35 22.53
CA MET A 78 3.25 -4.84 21.20
C MET A 78 2.04 -5.16 20.31
N GLU A 79 0.99 -5.80 20.85
CA GLU A 79 -0.25 -6.06 20.12
C GLU A 79 -0.96 -4.78 19.69
N LYS A 80 -1.00 -3.76 20.57
CA LYS A 80 -1.55 -2.44 20.24
C LYS A 80 -0.77 -1.81 19.08
N ASN A 81 0.56 -1.79 19.19
CA ASN A 81 1.43 -1.20 18.16
C ASN A 81 1.30 -1.92 16.81
N LEU A 82 1.16 -3.25 16.82
CA LEU A 82 0.97 -4.05 15.61
C LEU A 82 -0.39 -3.81 14.96
N ARG A 83 -1.45 -3.59 15.76
CA ARG A 83 -2.77 -3.20 15.27
C ARG A 83 -2.75 -1.81 14.63
N GLU A 84 -2.07 -0.85 15.24
CA GLU A 84 -1.89 0.50 14.67
C GLU A 84 -1.11 0.44 13.35
N LEU A 85 -0.02 -0.33 13.30
CA LEU A 85 0.76 -0.53 12.08
C LEU A 85 -0.08 -1.19 10.97
N HIS A 86 -0.92 -2.16 11.32
CA HIS A 86 -1.83 -2.78 10.37
C HIS A 86 -2.83 -1.77 9.79
N GLN A 87 -3.36 -0.88 10.64
CA GLN A 87 -4.25 0.19 10.19
C GLN A 87 -3.54 1.11 9.20
N VAL A 88 -2.31 1.56 9.50
CA VAL A 88 -1.50 2.37 8.59
C VAL A 88 -1.28 1.65 7.26
N PHE A 89 -1.02 0.35 7.29
CA PHE A 89 -0.84 -0.45 6.07
C PHE A 89 -2.11 -0.52 5.22
N MET A 90 -3.28 -0.65 5.85
CA MET A 90 -4.57 -0.63 5.16
C MET A 90 -4.89 0.75 4.59
N ASP A 91 -4.62 1.83 5.34
CA ASP A 91 -4.80 3.20 4.87
C ASP A 91 -3.87 3.50 3.68
N MET A 92 -2.62 3.02 3.72
CA MET A 92 -1.70 3.07 2.57
C MET A 92 -2.19 2.25 1.38
N ALA A 93 -2.77 1.06 1.61
CA ALA A 93 -3.34 0.26 0.53
C ALA A 93 -4.49 0.99 -0.18
N VAL A 94 -5.35 1.69 0.57
CA VAL A 94 -6.41 2.55 0.01
C VAL A 94 -5.82 3.72 -0.79
N LEU A 95 -4.80 4.40 -0.27
CA LEU A 95 -4.14 5.51 -0.97
C LEU A 95 -3.44 5.06 -2.26
N VAL A 96 -2.79 3.90 -2.25
CA VAL A 96 -2.15 3.30 -3.44
C VAL A 96 -3.19 2.86 -4.45
N GLN A 97 -4.31 2.30 -4.00
CA GLN A 97 -5.42 1.91 -4.88
C GLN A 97 -6.08 3.13 -5.54
N GLY A 98 -6.15 4.26 -4.84
CA GLY A 98 -6.57 5.55 -5.40
C GLY A 98 -5.56 6.16 -6.39
N GLN A 99 -4.26 5.86 -6.26
CA GLN A 99 -3.22 6.29 -7.20
C GLN A 99 -3.06 5.40 -8.43
N GLY A 100 -3.69 4.21 -8.46
CA GLY A 100 -3.70 3.33 -9.64
C GLY A 100 -4.37 3.94 -10.87
N GLU A 101 -5.24 4.93 -10.70
CA GLU A 101 -5.91 5.63 -11.81
C GLU A 101 -5.00 6.67 -12.49
N GLN A 102 -4.05 7.29 -11.76
CA GLN A 102 -3.12 8.28 -12.32
C GLN A 102 -1.94 7.68 -13.09
N LEU A 103 -1.64 6.39 -12.95
CA LEU A 103 -0.65 5.73 -13.81
C LEU A 103 -1.16 5.57 -15.25
N ASN A 104 -2.49 5.54 -15.45
CA ASN A 104 -3.12 5.53 -16.78
C ASN A 104 -3.03 6.88 -17.51
N ASP A 105 -2.68 7.96 -16.81
CA ASP A 105 -2.64 9.29 -17.42
C ASP A 105 -1.39 9.50 -18.27
N ILE A 106 -0.23 8.94 -17.93
CA ILE A 106 1.01 9.17 -18.70
C ILE A 106 0.90 8.55 -20.11
N GLU A 107 0.46 7.30 -20.21
CA GLU A 107 0.26 6.65 -21.52
C GLU A 107 -0.82 7.39 -22.33
N SER A 108 -1.89 7.82 -21.68
CA SER A 108 -2.97 8.59 -22.30
C SER A 108 -2.49 9.97 -22.79
N HIS A 109 -1.67 10.69 -22.00
CA HIS A 109 -1.08 11.97 -22.38
C HIS A 109 -0.04 11.83 -23.49
N VAL A 110 0.81 10.80 -23.45
CA VAL A 110 1.78 10.50 -24.51
C VAL A 110 1.07 10.13 -25.81
N ASN A 111 0.02 9.30 -25.75
CA ASN A 111 -0.78 8.95 -26.92
C ASN A 111 -1.51 10.17 -27.51
N ARG A 112 -2.08 11.04 -26.67
CA ARG A 112 -2.67 12.32 -27.12
C ARG A 112 -1.64 13.23 -27.77
N ALA A 113 -0.49 13.43 -27.13
CA ALA A 113 0.60 14.25 -27.67
C ALA A 113 1.10 13.73 -29.02
N ASN A 114 1.30 12.41 -29.15
CA ASN A 114 1.69 11.76 -30.39
C ASN A 114 0.64 11.97 -31.50
N SER A 115 -0.65 11.82 -31.18
CA SER A 115 -1.75 12.08 -32.11
C SER A 115 -1.76 13.54 -32.62
N PHE A 116 -1.59 14.52 -31.73
CA PHE A 116 -1.51 15.93 -32.10
C PHE A 116 -0.31 16.24 -33.00
N VAL A 117 0.88 15.71 -32.69
CA VAL A 117 2.08 15.90 -33.53
C VAL A 117 1.89 15.28 -34.90
N ARG A 118 1.34 14.05 -34.98
CA ARG A 118 1.03 13.40 -36.27
C ARG A 118 0.02 14.20 -37.08
N GLY A 119 -1.06 14.67 -36.48
CA GLY A 119 -2.03 15.54 -37.13
C GLY A 119 -1.40 16.85 -37.64
N GLY A 120 -0.60 17.50 -36.80
CA GLY A 120 0.14 18.73 -37.16
C GLY A 120 1.10 18.52 -38.33
N THR A 121 1.87 17.44 -38.32
CA THR A 121 2.79 17.11 -39.44
C THR A 121 2.05 16.85 -40.75
N GLN A 122 0.90 16.18 -40.71
CA GLN A 122 0.06 15.97 -41.90
C GLN A 122 -0.48 17.29 -42.44
N GLN A 123 -0.94 18.20 -41.57
CA GLN A 123 -1.40 19.53 -41.98
C GLN A 123 -0.27 20.37 -42.57
N LEU A 124 0.94 20.31 -42.00
CA LEU A 124 2.12 20.97 -42.56
C LEU A 124 2.49 20.41 -43.93
N GLU A 125 2.36 19.10 -44.15
CA GLU A 125 2.61 18.50 -45.45
C GLU A 125 1.60 18.95 -46.51
N VAL A 126 0.32 19.03 -46.14
CA VAL A 126 -0.76 19.56 -46.98
C VAL A 126 -0.51 21.03 -47.29
N ALA A 127 -0.20 21.85 -46.29
CA ALA A 127 0.16 23.27 -46.47
C ALA A 127 1.36 23.44 -47.40
N ARG A 128 2.41 22.61 -47.25
CA ARG A 128 3.57 22.58 -48.15
C ARG A 128 3.18 22.22 -49.59
N LYS A 129 2.26 21.27 -49.78
CA LYS A 129 1.73 20.92 -51.12
C LYS A 129 0.96 22.09 -51.72
N HIS A 130 0.09 22.75 -50.96
CA HIS A 130 -0.61 23.95 -51.42
C HIS A 130 0.34 25.10 -51.75
N GLN A 131 1.34 25.36 -50.90
CA GLN A 131 2.37 26.36 -51.16
C GLN A 131 3.16 26.04 -52.43
N LYS A 132 3.60 24.78 -52.61
CA LYS A 132 4.28 24.36 -53.83
C LYS A 132 3.38 24.50 -55.05
N ASN A 133 2.09 24.17 -54.96
CA ASN A 133 1.14 24.27 -56.06
C ASN A 133 0.83 25.74 -56.41
N TYR A 134 0.76 26.63 -55.41
CA TYR A 134 0.62 28.07 -55.60
C TYR A 134 1.87 28.67 -56.26
N ILE A 135 3.08 28.25 -55.84
CA ILE A 135 4.35 28.70 -56.44
C ILE A 135 4.59 28.05 -57.81
N SER A 136 4.14 26.80 -58.00
CA SER A 136 4.22 26.07 -59.27
C SER A 136 3.10 26.42 -60.22
N TRP A 137 2.17 27.29 -59.85
CA TRP A 137 1.44 28.13 -60.77
C TRP A 137 2.36 29.31 -61.06
N PRO A 138 3.20 29.25 -62.11
CA PRO A 138 3.92 30.42 -62.50
C PRO A 138 2.88 31.39 -63.07
N ALA A 139 3.22 32.66 -63.05
CA ALA A 139 2.55 33.73 -63.76
C ALA A 139 2.51 33.52 -65.31
N GLY A 140 1.96 32.40 -65.76
CA GLY A 140 2.16 31.83 -67.10
C GLY A 140 0.99 31.02 -67.65
N VAL A 141 -0.20 31.06 -67.03
CA VAL A 141 -1.44 30.70 -67.74
C VAL A 141 -2.10 32.00 -68.16
N GLY A 142 -1.81 32.38 -69.40
CA GLY A 142 -2.10 33.69 -69.96
C GLY A 142 -3.59 34.01 -69.99
N TRP A 143 -3.94 35.16 -69.42
CA TRP A 143 -5.05 35.96 -69.92
C TRP A 143 -4.54 36.76 -71.12
N GLY A 144 -4.52 36.10 -72.28
CA GLY A 144 -4.46 36.79 -73.56
C GLY A 144 -5.76 37.56 -73.77
N GLY A 145 -5.68 38.87 -73.63
CA GLY A 145 -6.53 39.87 -74.29
C GLY A 145 -8.00 39.96 -73.87
N VAL A 146 -8.30 40.91 -72.96
CA VAL A 146 -9.08 42.13 -73.25
C VAL A 146 -8.65 43.16 -72.21
N GLY A 147 -8.16 44.32 -72.66
CA GLY A 147 -7.60 45.35 -71.78
C GLY A 147 -8.66 46.07 -70.95
N ILE A 148 -8.27 46.47 -69.73
CA ILE A 148 -8.59 47.75 -69.10
C ILE A 148 -7.40 48.08 -68.18
N SER A 149 -6.82 49.25 -68.40
CA SER A 149 -5.75 49.84 -67.60
C SER A 149 -6.31 50.34 -66.28
N LEU A 150 -5.74 49.93 -65.14
CA LEU A 150 -5.81 50.74 -63.92
C LEU A 150 -4.53 50.56 -63.10
N SER A 151 -3.74 51.64 -63.15
CA SER A 151 -2.52 51.92 -62.41
C SER A 151 -2.72 51.85 -60.89
N TRP A 152 -1.82 51.14 -60.21
CA TRP A 152 -1.39 51.46 -58.85
C TRP A 152 0.14 51.49 -58.80
N ARG A 153 0.71 52.58 -59.33
CA ARG A 153 2.02 53.07 -58.90
C ARG A 153 1.84 53.79 -57.56
N ARG A 154 2.89 53.76 -56.73
CA ARG A 154 3.12 54.48 -55.45
C ARG A 154 2.51 53.82 -54.20
N ILE A 155 3.23 53.59 -53.11
CA ILE A 155 4.39 54.32 -52.53
C ILE A 155 5.37 53.32 -51.86
N LEU A 156 6.64 53.42 -52.25
CA LEU A 156 7.79 53.20 -51.38
C LEU A 156 8.19 54.60 -50.89
N ILE A 157 7.92 54.88 -49.62
CA ILE A 157 8.64 55.65 -48.58
C ILE A 157 7.88 55.33 -47.29
#